data_AF-A0A833IQ86-F1
#
_entry.id   AF-A0A833IQ86-F1
#
_cell.length_a   1.000
_cell.length_b   1.000
_cell.length_c   1.000
_cell.angle_alpha   90.00
_cell.angle_beta   90.00
_cell.angle_gamma   90.00
#
_symmetry.space_group_name_H-M   'P 1'
#
loop_
_entity.id
_entity.type
_entity.pdbx_description
1 polymer ?
#
loop_
_entity_poly.entity_id
_entity_poly.type
_entity_poly.pdbx_seq_one_letter_code
_entity_poly.pdbx_strand_id
1 'polypeptide(L)'
;MNTQYLRDRTRELFRGMMAAATERRLHLELGDAELGRLYKELGVDRDGFRGLLLSGGEWRERLPRMMRRFGVKPEGIAEGARLEDMQRVCAGCPAQYRCARALARGDNAATCAAFCPNADTFESLQAA
;
A
#
# COMPACT_ATOMS: atom_id res chain seq x y z
N MET A 1 14.56 -21.85 -16.10
CA MET A 1 14.22 -20.87 -15.05
C MET A 1 14.05 -19.50 -15.72
N ASN A 2 12.91 -18.82 -15.56
CA ASN A 2 12.55 -17.62 -16.34
C ASN A 2 13.29 -16.37 -15.82
N THR A 3 13.98 -15.64 -16.69
CA THR A 3 14.70 -14.39 -16.37
C THR A 3 13.80 -13.32 -15.74
N GLN A 4 12.51 -13.28 -16.10
CA GLN A 4 11.53 -12.39 -15.48
C GLN A 4 11.32 -12.72 -14.00
N TYR A 5 11.18 -14.01 -13.68
CA TYR A 5 11.00 -14.48 -12.31
C TYR A 5 12.21 -14.12 -11.43
N LEU A 6 13.43 -14.32 -11.93
CA LEU A 6 14.65 -13.95 -11.20
C LEU A 6 14.72 -12.44 -10.93
N ARG A 7 14.40 -11.59 -11.91
CA ARG A 7 14.38 -10.14 -11.72
C ARG A 7 13.36 -9.71 -10.67
N ASP A 8 12.15 -10.26 -10.73
CA ASP A 8 11.09 -9.92 -9.78
C ASP A 8 11.46 -10.38 -8.36
N ARG A 9 12.03 -11.59 -8.23
CA ARG A 9 12.51 -12.12 -6.96
C ARG A 9 13.67 -11.31 -6.37
N THR A 10 14.63 -10.90 -7.20
CA THR A 10 15.75 -10.04 -6.75
C THR A 10 15.25 -8.69 -6.25
N ARG A 11 14.28 -8.08 -6.94
CA ARG A 11 13.67 -6.82 -6.48
C ARG A 11 12.94 -6.98 -5.16
N GLU A 12 12.17 -8.06 -4.99
CA GLU A 12 11.48 -8.36 -3.74
C GLU A 12 12.46 -8.52 -2.57
N LEU A 13 13.52 -9.31 -2.76
CA LEU A 13 14.57 -9.51 -1.76
C LEU A 13 15.28 -8.20 -1.42
N PHE A 14 15.64 -7.40 -2.43
CA PHE A 14 16.29 -6.11 -2.23
C PHE A 14 15.42 -5.14 -1.42
N ARG A 15 14.12 -5.02 -1.76
CA ARG A 15 13.18 -4.19 -0.97
C ARG A 15 13.04 -4.70 0.46
N GLY A 16 12.95 -6.01 0.65
CA GLY A 16 12.89 -6.64 1.96
C GLY A 16 14.11 -6.31 2.82
N MET A 17 15.30 -6.40 2.22
CA MET A 17 16.57 -6.05 2.87
C MET A 17 16.62 -4.57 3.23
N MET A 18 16.25 -3.67 2.31
CA MET A 18 16.22 -2.23 2.57
C MET A 18 15.23 -1.86 3.66
N ALA A 19 14.02 -2.42 3.63
CA ALA A 19 13.01 -2.19 4.66
C ALA A 19 13.51 -2.63 6.05
N ALA A 20 14.11 -3.82 6.16
CA ALA A 20 14.68 -4.30 7.41
C ALA A 20 15.85 -3.44 7.92
N ALA A 21 16.73 -2.99 7.02
CA ALA A 21 17.83 -2.10 7.36
C ALA A 21 17.34 -0.73 7.85
N THR A 22 16.32 -0.16 7.18
CA THR A 22 15.68 1.09 7.61
C THR A 22 14.98 0.94 8.95
N GLU A 23 14.17 -0.10 9.15
CA GLU A 23 13.48 -0.35 10.43
C GLU A 23 14.50 -0.49 11.57
N ARG A 24 15.58 -1.27 11.37
CA ARG A 24 16.65 -1.42 12.36
C ARG A 24 17.33 -0.09 12.66
N ARG A 25 17.62 0.72 11.65
CA ARG A 25 18.21 2.04 11.84
C ARG A 25 17.31 2.95 12.66
N LEU A 26 16.00 2.98 12.37
CA LEU A 26 15.03 3.77 13.12
C LEU A 26 14.93 3.32 14.58
N HIS A 27 14.96 2.01 14.85
CA HIS A 27 15.04 1.49 16.22
C HIS A 27 16.30 1.99 16.97
N LEU A 28 17.46 2.03 16.30
CA LEU A 28 18.70 2.53 16.90
C LEU A 28 18.69 4.05 17.15
N GLU A 29 18.08 4.83 16.25
CA GLU A 29 18.06 6.29 16.33
C GLU A 29 16.97 6.84 17.26
N LEU A 30 15.78 6.24 17.25
CA LEU A 30 14.60 6.74 17.97
C LEU A 30 14.28 5.94 19.25
N GLY A 31 14.67 4.66 19.30
CA GLY A 31 14.25 3.73 20.34
C GLY A 31 12.78 3.29 20.21
N ASP A 32 12.42 2.24 20.94
CA ASP A 32 11.12 1.57 20.79
C ASP A 32 9.92 2.45 21.18
N ALA A 33 10.08 3.31 22.18
CA ALA A 33 9.01 4.17 22.67
C ALA A 33 8.62 5.25 21.65
N GLU A 34 9.61 5.90 21.04
CA GLU A 34 9.39 6.92 20.01
C GLU A 34 8.89 6.29 18.71
N LEU A 35 9.46 5.15 18.31
CA LEU A 35 8.99 4.43 17.14
C LEU A 35 7.52 3.95 17.32
N GLY A 36 7.16 3.53 18.55
CA GLY A 36 5.77 3.22 18.90
C GLY A 36 4.82 4.42 18.85
N ARG A 37 5.31 5.65 19.10
CA ARG A 37 4.53 6.88 18.87
C ARG A 37 4.34 7.13 17.38
N LEU A 38 5.40 6.99 16.58
CA LEU A 38 5.32 7.16 15.13
C LEU A 38 4.31 6.19 14.50
N TYR A 39 4.25 4.94 14.94
CA TYR A 39 3.24 3.97 14.49
C TYR A 39 1.82 4.49 14.73
N LYS A 40 1.55 5.04 15.92
CA LYS A 40 0.25 5.60 16.27
C LYS A 40 -0.08 6.85 15.45
N GLU A 41 0.88 7.74 15.25
CA GLU A 41 0.71 8.95 14.43
C GLU A 41 0.37 8.61 12.98
N LEU A 42 1.02 7.58 12.43
CA LEU A 42 0.75 7.07 11.09
C LEU A 42 -0.51 6.18 11.02
N GLY A 43 -1.10 5.84 12.17
CA GLY A 43 -2.26 4.95 12.26
C GLY A 43 -2.00 3.55 11.68
N VAL A 44 -0.79 3.01 11.91
CA VAL A 44 -0.36 1.67 11.51
C VAL A 44 0.21 0.90 12.70
N ASP A 45 0.25 -0.43 12.60
CA ASP A 45 1.04 -1.27 13.50
C ASP A 45 2.44 -1.52 12.92
N ARG A 46 3.24 -2.38 13.57
CA ARG A 46 4.60 -2.71 13.12
C ARG A 46 4.59 -3.30 11.69
N ASP A 47 3.66 -4.21 11.40
CA ASP A 47 3.62 -4.88 10.10
C ASP A 47 3.16 -3.93 9.00
N GLY A 48 2.20 -3.05 9.29
CA GLY A 48 1.78 -1.95 8.42
C GLY A 48 2.91 -0.96 8.17
N PHE A 49 3.71 -0.61 9.19
CA PHE A 49 4.89 0.23 9.04
C PHE A 49 5.96 -0.43 8.17
N ARG A 50 6.23 -1.72 8.37
CA ARG A 50 7.12 -2.48 7.51
C ARG A 50 6.58 -2.53 6.07
N GLY A 51 5.26 -2.66 5.91
CA GLY A 51 4.55 -2.53 4.63
C GLY A 51 4.81 -1.17 3.96
N LEU A 52 4.79 -0.07 4.70
CA LEU A 52 5.12 1.26 4.20
C LEU A 52 6.55 1.31 3.66
N LEU A 53 7.51 0.80 4.43
CA LEU A 53 8.93 0.75 4.01
C LEU A 53 9.13 -0.11 2.76
N LEU A 54 8.46 -1.27 2.69
CA LEU A 54 8.49 -2.15 1.51
C LEU A 54 7.86 -1.50 0.27
N SER A 55 6.84 -0.67 0.47
CA SER A 55 6.13 0.00 -0.61
C SER A 55 6.95 1.11 -1.27
N GLY A 56 7.88 1.73 -0.53
CA GLY A 56 8.67 2.87 -1.00
C GLY A 56 7.84 4.05 -1.56
N GLY A 57 6.55 4.15 -1.22
CA GLY A 57 5.66 5.18 -1.77
C GLY A 57 4.95 4.81 -3.08
N GLU A 58 5.19 3.61 -3.64
CA GLU A 58 4.51 3.14 -4.87
C GLU A 58 2.97 3.09 -4.72
N TRP A 59 2.46 3.06 -3.48
CA TRP A 59 1.03 3.14 -3.20
C TRP A 59 0.38 4.41 -3.75
N ARG A 60 1.13 5.53 -3.86
CA ARG A 60 0.63 6.81 -4.37
C ARG A 60 0.17 6.71 -5.82
N GLU A 61 0.86 5.90 -6.63
CA GLU A 61 0.48 5.63 -8.01
C GLU A 61 -0.57 4.52 -8.12
N ARG A 62 -0.48 3.50 -7.24
CA ARG A 62 -1.41 2.36 -7.27
C ARG A 62 -2.82 2.73 -6.82
N LEU A 63 -2.96 3.59 -5.82
CA LEU A 63 -4.27 3.95 -5.25
C LEU A 63 -5.21 4.55 -6.33
N PRO A 64 -4.83 5.59 -7.09
CA PRO A 64 -5.66 6.13 -8.17
C PRO A 64 -5.97 5.09 -9.26
N ARG A 65 -5.03 4.20 -9.57
CA ARG A 65 -5.25 3.12 -10.55
C ARG A 65 -6.27 2.10 -10.06
N MET A 66 -6.24 1.77 -8.76
CA MET A 66 -7.22 0.87 -8.16
C MET A 66 -8.60 1.53 -8.08
N MET A 67 -8.69 2.79 -7.67
CA MET A 67 -9.95 3.57 -7.73
C MET A 67 -10.60 3.49 -9.12
N ARG A 68 -9.82 3.75 -10.18
CA ARG A 68 -10.31 3.63 -11.57
C ARG A 68 -10.76 2.22 -11.94
N ARG A 69 -10.18 1.17 -11.35
CA ARG A 69 -10.62 -0.21 -11.55
C ARG A 69 -12.03 -0.44 -11.00
N PHE A 70 -12.36 0.23 -9.90
CA PHE A 70 -13.69 0.29 -9.31
C PHE A 70 -14.50 1.47 -9.90
N GLY A 71 -14.16 1.98 -11.09
CA GLY A 71 -14.91 3.06 -11.75
C GLY A 71 -14.99 4.40 -11.02
N VAL A 72 -14.24 4.59 -9.94
CA VAL A 72 -14.11 5.86 -9.23
C VAL A 72 -13.13 6.76 -9.99
N LYS A 73 -13.47 8.04 -10.17
CA LYS A 73 -12.60 9.08 -10.76
C LYS A 73 -11.79 9.77 -9.66
N PRO A 74 -10.50 9.49 -9.49
CA PRO A 74 -9.70 10.04 -8.40
C PRO A 74 -9.64 11.56 -8.42
N GLU A 75 -9.66 12.15 -9.62
CA GLU A 75 -9.53 13.59 -9.85
C GLU A 75 -10.77 14.38 -9.38
N GLY A 76 -11.90 13.70 -9.15
CA GLY A 76 -13.13 14.29 -8.61
C GLY A 76 -13.27 14.16 -7.10
N ILE A 77 -12.33 13.50 -6.41
CA ILE A 77 -12.38 13.32 -4.96
C ILE A 77 -11.76 14.56 -4.30
N ALA A 78 -12.57 15.30 -3.55
CA ALA A 78 -12.08 16.42 -2.75
C ALA A 78 -11.05 15.95 -1.71
N GLU A 79 -10.04 16.77 -1.47
CA GLU A 79 -9.13 16.57 -0.35
C GLU A 79 -9.89 16.62 0.98
N GLY A 80 -9.46 15.80 1.92
CA GLY A 80 -10.06 15.72 3.26
C GLY A 80 -10.04 14.30 3.81
N ALA A 81 -10.69 14.14 4.97
CA ALA A 81 -10.59 12.95 5.81
C ALA A 81 -10.82 11.62 5.06
N ARG A 82 -11.76 11.59 4.10
CA ARG A 82 -12.04 10.38 3.32
C ARG A 82 -10.88 9.99 2.39
N LEU A 83 -10.26 10.98 1.71
CA LEU A 83 -9.11 10.72 0.84
C LEU A 83 -7.88 10.33 1.66
N GLU A 84 -7.63 11.05 2.76
CA GLU A 84 -6.54 10.77 3.70
C GLU A 84 -6.65 9.35 4.29
N ASP A 85 -7.85 8.92 4.65
CA ASP A 85 -8.09 7.58 5.16
C ASP A 85 -7.77 6.50 4.12
N MET A 86 -8.27 6.65 2.89
CA MET A 86 -7.94 5.73 1.79
C MET A 86 -6.43 5.67 1.51
N GLN A 87 -5.73 6.81 1.60
CA GLN A 87 -4.28 6.87 1.44
C GLN A 87 -3.56 6.12 2.56
N ARG A 88 -3.93 6.37 3.82
CA ARG A 88 -3.38 5.68 5.00
C ARG A 88 -3.57 4.16 4.90
N VAL A 89 -4.79 3.71 4.62
CA VAL A 89 -5.14 2.29 4.45
C VAL A 89 -4.36 1.68 3.28
N CYS A 90 -4.28 2.36 2.13
CA CYS A 90 -3.56 1.83 0.97
C CYS A 90 -2.05 1.74 1.20
N ALA A 91 -1.48 2.74 1.86
CA ALA A 91 -0.05 2.82 2.13
C ALA A 91 0.44 1.70 3.06
N GLY A 92 -0.32 1.39 4.12
CA GLY A 92 -0.02 0.32 5.06
C GLY A 92 -0.51 -1.08 4.68
N CYS A 93 -1.28 -1.21 3.58
CA CYS A 93 -1.88 -2.48 3.19
C CYS A 93 -0.82 -3.58 2.98
N PRO A 94 -0.98 -4.81 3.49
CA PRO A 94 -0.02 -5.90 3.25
C PRO A 94 -0.18 -6.56 1.86
N ALA A 95 -1.33 -6.40 1.20
CA ALA A 95 -1.63 -7.03 -0.08
C ALA A 95 -1.02 -6.31 -1.30
N GLN A 96 0.01 -5.48 -1.12
CA GLN A 96 0.55 -4.57 -2.15
C GLN A 96 1.07 -5.29 -3.39
N TYR A 97 1.75 -6.43 -3.19
CA TYR A 97 2.25 -7.25 -4.30
C TYR A 97 1.11 -7.86 -5.11
N ARG A 98 0.06 -8.33 -4.44
CA ARG A 98 -1.16 -8.84 -5.09
C ARG A 98 -1.85 -7.71 -5.86
N CYS A 99 -1.96 -6.52 -5.25
CA CYS A 99 -2.47 -5.30 -5.89
C CYS A 99 -1.71 -4.95 -7.16
N ALA A 100 -0.38 -4.87 -7.10
CA ALA A 100 0.46 -4.55 -8.25
C ALA A 100 0.28 -5.57 -9.40
N ARG A 101 0.22 -6.86 -9.07
CA ARG A 101 -0.01 -7.93 -10.06
C ARG A 101 -1.41 -7.84 -10.69
N ALA A 102 -2.45 -7.63 -9.89
CA ALA A 102 -3.83 -7.51 -10.38
C ALA A 102 -4.01 -6.26 -11.26
N LEU A 103 -3.35 -5.15 -10.90
CA LEU A 103 -3.33 -3.95 -11.72
C LEU A 103 -2.60 -4.18 -13.05
N ALA A 104 -1.48 -4.90 -13.04
CA ALA A 104 -0.71 -5.22 -14.25
C ALA A 104 -1.42 -6.21 -15.18
N ARG A 105 -2.17 -7.17 -14.63
CA ARG A 105 -2.94 -8.17 -15.40
C ARG A 105 -4.25 -7.63 -15.97
N GLY A 106 -4.76 -6.54 -15.43
CA GLY A 106 -6.08 -6.02 -15.80
C GLY A 106 -7.24 -6.73 -15.10
N ASP A 107 -7.01 -7.37 -13.95
CA ASP A 107 -8.04 -8.12 -13.22
C ASP A 107 -9.27 -7.24 -12.90
N ASN A 108 -10.49 -7.74 -13.01
CA ASN A 108 -11.69 -6.92 -12.79
C ASN A 108 -11.88 -6.45 -11.33
N ALA A 109 -12.82 -5.53 -11.11
CA ALA A 109 -13.13 -4.99 -9.78
C ALA A 109 -13.48 -6.07 -8.75
N ALA A 110 -14.30 -7.07 -9.14
CA ALA A 110 -14.67 -8.18 -8.26
C ALA A 110 -13.46 -8.99 -7.76
N THR A 111 -12.49 -9.25 -8.63
CA THR A 111 -11.23 -9.91 -8.25
C THR A 111 -10.42 -9.06 -7.29
N CYS A 112 -10.40 -7.75 -7.49
CA CYS A 112 -9.72 -6.80 -6.61
C CYS A 112 -10.42 -6.63 -5.26
N ALA A 113 -11.75 -6.69 -5.21
CA ALA A 113 -12.53 -6.56 -3.98
C ALA A 113 -12.19 -7.64 -2.95
N ALA A 114 -11.86 -8.85 -3.42
CA ALA A 114 -11.45 -9.96 -2.55
C ALA A 114 -10.14 -9.74 -1.75
N PHE A 115 -9.43 -8.63 -1.95
CA PHE A 115 -8.23 -8.31 -1.18
C PHE A 115 -7.98 -6.83 -0.93
N CYS A 116 -8.65 -5.93 -1.64
CA CYS A 116 -8.43 -4.50 -1.47
C CYS A 116 -9.17 -4.00 -0.22
N PRO A 117 -8.47 -3.50 0.81
CA PRO A 117 -9.13 -3.01 2.02
C PRO A 117 -9.94 -1.73 1.80
N ASN A 118 -9.76 -1.05 0.66
CA ASN A 118 -10.55 0.14 0.28
C ASN A 118 -11.74 -0.20 -0.64
N ALA A 119 -12.01 -1.48 -0.93
CA ALA A 119 -13.04 -1.88 -1.91
C ALA A 119 -14.41 -1.28 -1.55
N ASP A 120 -14.88 -1.50 -0.32
CA ASP A 120 -16.17 -0.99 0.16
C ASP A 120 -16.24 0.55 0.05
N THR A 121 -15.15 1.24 0.39
CA THR A 121 -15.06 2.71 0.24
C THR A 121 -15.18 3.12 -1.23
N PHE A 122 -14.52 2.42 -2.16
CA PHE A 122 -14.62 2.72 -3.59
C PHE A 122 -16.04 2.49 -4.12
N GLU A 123 -16.67 1.39 -3.72
CA GLU A 123 -18.05 1.07 -4.12
C GLU A 123 -19.03 2.14 -3.61
N SER A 124 -18.86 2.60 -2.38
CA SER A 124 -19.67 3.70 -1.81
C SER A 124 -19.50 5.02 -2.58
N LEU A 125 -18.31 5.28 -3.12
CA LEU A 125 -18.01 6.47 -3.91
C LEU A 125 -18.58 6.41 -5.33
N GLN A 126 -18.84 5.21 -5.88
CA GLN A 126 -19.54 5.08 -7.16
C GLN A 126 -21.04 5.36 -7.06
N ALA A 127 -21.62 5.08 -5.89
CA ALA A 127 -23.05 5.24 -5.65
C ALA A 127 -23.45 6.69 -5.30
N ALA A 128 -22.48 7.59 -5.17
CA ALA A 128 -22.65 9.01 -4.86
C ALA A 128 -22.55 9.88 -6.11
#